data_AF-U2V911-F1
#
_entry.id   AF-U2V911-F1
#
_cell.length_a   1.000
_cell.length_b   1.000
_cell.length_c   1.000
_cell.angle_alpha   90.00
_cell.angle_beta   90.00
_cell.angle_gamma   90.00
#
_symmetry.space_group_name_H-M   'P 1'
#
loop_
_entity.id
_entity.type
_entity.pdbx_description
1 polymer ?
#
loop_
_entity_poly.entity_id
_entity_poly.type
_entity_poly.pdbx_seq_one_letter_code
_entity_poly.pdbx_strand_id
1 'polypeptide(L)' 'MSLNYREAVKLIRRNGGRFIWHGASHDIFETKDGKEIQVPRHAKDLSSGVERDIKEELGMR' A
#
# COMPACT_ATOMS: atom_id res chain seq x y z
N MET A 1 15.45 0.82 4.24
CA MET A 1 15.03 1.40 2.95
C MET A 1 13.58 1.71 3.07
N SER A 2 13.21 2.98 2.97
CA SER A 2 11.81 3.39 2.95
C SER A 2 11.16 2.87 1.67
N LEU A 3 10.01 2.21 1.78
CA LEU A 3 9.20 1.86 0.62
C LEU A 3 8.82 3.15 -0.10
N ASN A 4 9.01 3.21 -1.41
CA ASN A 4 8.34 4.20 -2.24
C ASN A 4 7.01 3.63 -2.77
N TYR A 5 6.20 4.47 -3.41
CA TYR A 5 4.93 4.06 -3.99
C TYR A 5 5.03 2.78 -4.85
N ARG A 6 6.03 2.69 -5.73
CA ARG A 6 6.17 1.53 -6.64
C ARG A 6 6.46 0.24 -5.87
N GLU A 7 7.28 0.32 -4.84
CA GLU A 7 7.59 -0.83 -3.98
C GLU A 7 6.37 -1.26 -3.16
N ALA A 8 5.57 -0.32 -2.66
CA ALA A 8 4.30 -0.63 -2.01
C ALA A 8 3.32 -1.35 -2.95
N VAL A 9 3.15 -0.84 -4.18
CA VAL A 9 2.27 -1.48 -5.17
C VAL A 9 2.75 -2.89 -5.52
N LYS A 10 4.06 -3.09 -5.71
CA LYS A 10 4.62 -4.43 -5.95
C LYS A 10 4.35 -5.36 -4.77
N LEU A 11 4.53 -4.88 -3.53
CA LEU A 11 4.32 -5.66 -2.32
C LEU A 11 2.85 -6.08 -2.18
N ILE A 12 1.93 -5.14 -2.35
CA ILE A 12 0.48 -5.39 -2.28
C ILE A 12 0.08 -6.44 -3.33
N ARG A 13 0.52 -6.28 -4.59
CA ARG A 13 0.21 -7.23 -5.66
C ARG A 13 0.80 -8.62 -5.43
N ARG A 14 2.03 -8.71 -4.89
CA ARG A 14 2.67 -9.99 -4.53
C ARG A 14 1.89 -10.74 -3.44
N ASN A 15 1.25 -10.01 -2.54
CA ASN A 15 0.42 -10.58 -1.47
C ASN A 15 -1.06 -10.75 -1.89
N GLY A 16 -1.36 -10.70 -3.19
CA GLY A 16 -2.70 -10.95 -3.71
C GLY A 16 -3.66 -9.76 -3.62
N GLY A 17 -3.17 -8.58 -3.25
CA GLY A 17 -3.96 -7.36 -3.30
C GLY A 17 -4.12 -6.81 -4.72
N ARG A 18 -5.20 -6.07 -4.94
CA ARG A 18 -5.55 -5.47 -6.23
C ARG A 18 -5.81 -3.97 -6.10
N PHE A 19 -5.57 -3.26 -7.19
CA PHE A 19 -5.94 -1.85 -7.29
C PHE A 19 -7.46 -1.73 -7.45
N ILE A 20 -8.07 -0.77 -6.75
CA ILE A 20 -9.50 -0.47 -6.87
C ILE A 20 -9.70 0.85 -7.61
N TRP A 21 -9.22 1.96 -7.06
CA TRP A 21 -9.45 3.28 -7.64
C TRP A 21 -8.44 4.34 -7.18
N HIS A 22 -8.41 5.45 -7.94
CA HIS A 22 -7.55 6.59 -7.70
C HIS A 22 -8.27 7.64 -6.86
N GLY A 23 -7.85 7.83 -5.61
CA GLY A 23 -8.27 8.96 -4.80
C GLY A 23 -7.61 10.28 -5.22
N ALA A 24 -7.84 11.35 -4.46
CA ALA A 24 -7.22 12.66 -4.72
C ALA A 24 -5.69 12.59 -4.53
N SER A 25 -5.25 12.15 -3.36
CA SER A 25 -3.82 12.08 -2.98
C SER A 25 -3.28 10.65 -2.81
N HIS A 26 -4.18 9.68 -2.65
CA HIS A 26 -3.88 8.28 -2.39
C HIS A 26 -4.52 7.39 -3.44
N ASP A 27 -3.85 6.30 -3.78
CA ASP A 27 -4.46 5.19 -4.51
C ASP A 27 -4.98 4.15 -3.52
N ILE A 28 -6.16 3.60 -3.81
CA ILE A 28 -6.82 2.62 -2.96
C ILE A 28 -6.60 1.24 -3.55
N PHE A 29 -6.10 0.34 -2.71
CA PHE A 29 -5.93 -1.07 -2.99
C PHE A 29 -6.77 -1.89 -2.03
N GLU A 30 -7.16 -3.08 -2.44
CA GLU A 30 -7.83 -4.07 -1.61
C GLU A 30 -6.91 -5.27 -1.44
N THR A 31 -6.74 -5.77 -0.21
CA THR A 31 -6.00 -6.99 0.06
C THR A 31 -6.80 -8.22 -0.36
N LYS A 32 -6.15 -9.39 -0.37
CA LYS A 32 -6.83 -10.66 -0.62
C LYS A 32 -7.99 -10.91 0.37
N ASP A 33 -7.88 -10.39 1.58
CA ASP A 33 -8.88 -10.54 2.65
C ASP A 33 -9.98 -9.47 2.60
N GLY A 34 -9.98 -8.62 1.57
CA GLY A 34 -11.00 -7.57 1.37
C GLY A 34 -10.76 -6.29 2.16
N LYS A 35 -9.55 -6.08 2.70
CA LYS A 35 -9.22 -4.86 3.46
C LYS A 35 -8.67 -3.78 2.55
N GLU A 36 -9.00 -2.53 2.83
CA GLU A 36 -8.52 -1.40 2.05
C GLU A 36 -7.16 -0.88 2.54
N ILE A 37 -6.25 -0.63 1.60
CA ILE A 37 -4.94 -0.03 1.81
C ILE A 37 -4.86 1.27 1.01
N GLN A 38 -4.52 2.37 1.67
CA GLN A 38 -4.30 3.67 1.03
C GLN A 38 -2.81 3.90 0.80
N VAL A 39 -2.41 4.11 -0.45
CA VAL A 39 -1.00 4.33 -0.83
C VAL A 39 -0.82 5.75 -1.38
N PRO A 40 -0.05 6.64 -0.71
CA PRO A 40 0.17 8.00 -1.19
C PRO A 40 0.93 8.03 -2.51
N ARG A 41 0.43 8.78 -3.50
CA ARG A 41 1.10 8.92 -4.82
C ARG A 41 2.21 9.97 -4.85
N HIS A 42 2.12 10.97 -3.98
CA HIS A 42 2.97 12.17 -4.04
C HIS A 42 4.25 12.04 -3.21
N ALA A 43 4.38 10.97 -2.43
CA ALA A 43 5.54 10.76 -1.57
C ALA A 43 6.67 10.08 -2.36
N LYS A 44 7.85 10.71 -2.36
CA LYS A 44 9.09 10.11 -2.90
C LYS A 44 9.44 8.81 -2.17
N ASP A 45 9.25 8.85 -0.85
CA ASP A 45 9.40 7.75 0.10
C ASP A 45 8.19 7.76 1.03
N LEU A 46 7.60 6.60 1.30
CA LEU A 46 6.55 6.45 2.29
C LEU A 46 7.15 6.66 3.68
N SER A 47 6.39 7.32 4.54
CA SER A 47 6.78 7.44 5.94
C SER A 47 6.73 6.08 6.62
N SER A 48 7.56 5.88 7.64
CA SER A 48 7.64 4.61 8.38
C SER A 48 6.29 4.17 8.96
N GLY A 49 5.38 5.12 9.23
CA GLY A 49 4.01 4.82 9.65
C GLY A 49 3.19 4.18 8.54
N VAL A 50 3.19 4.75 7.34
CA VAL A 50 2.48 4.19 6.18
C VAL A 50 3.06 2.82 5.79
N GLU A 51 4.38 2.67 5.88
CA GLU A 51 5.01 1.36 5.65
C GLU A 51 4.54 0.30 6.64
N ARG A 52 4.39 0.68 7.92
CA ARG A 52 3.91 -0.23 8.96
C ARG A 52 2.46 -0.59 8.72
N ASP A 53 1.59 0.39 8.46
CA ASP A 53 0.17 0.16 8.18
C ASP A 53 -0.02 -0.79 6.99
N ILE A 54 0.72 -0.58 5.89
CA ILE A 54 0.68 -1.49 4.73
C ILE A 54 1.08 -2.91 5.12
N LYS A 55 2.14 -3.08 5.92
CA LYS A 55 2.58 -4.42 6.35
C LYS A 55 1.57 -5.08 7.29
N GLU A 56 1.00 -4.32 8.22
CA GLU A 56 -0.04 -4.81 9.14
C GLU A 56 -1.29 -5.26 8.37
N GLU A 57 -1.74 -4.46 7.39
CA GLU A 57 -2.90 -4.82 6.56
C GLU A 57 -2.64 -6.01 5.64
N LEU A 58 -1.39 -6.21 5.21
CA LEU A 58 -0.95 -7.39 4.48
C LEU A 58 -0.67 -8.60 5.39
N GLY A 59 -0.84 -8.48 6.70
CA GLY A 59 -0.58 -9.57 7.67
C GLY A 59 0.90 -9.92 7.82
N MET A 60 1.81 -9.04 7.41
CA MET A 60 3.25 -9.22 7.52
C MET A 60 3.72 -8.72 8.89
N ARG A 61 3.94 -9.65 9.83
CA ARG A 61 4.38 -9.38 11.20
C ARG A 61 5.90 -9.38 11.32
#